data_AF-A0A4Z1R174-F1
#
_entry.id   AF-A0A4Z1R174-F1
#
_cell.length_a   1.000
_cell.length_b   1.000
_cell.length_c   1.000
_cell.angle_alpha   90.00
_cell.angle_beta   90.00
_cell.angle_gamma   90.00
#
_symmetry.space_group_name_H-M   'P 1'
#
loop_
_entity.id
_entity.type
_entity.pdbx_description
1 polymer ?
#
loop_
_entity_poly.entity_id
_entity_poly.type
_entity_poly.pdbx_seq_one_letter_code
_entity_poly.pdbx_strand_id
1 'polypeptide(L)'
;MAEKTLPRYILRDCMLWADRESQLGQIGEITPPVPEAKREGMRNAGMIKERNVHLGYNALEFSFKMPGLDPQILKLFGLKPGTDTPFLVTGAHVDEDGTTHSAVMSIRGKLYKPDPGTWKGGDLAANDYAVDVNYYKLEIDGAEIYEMDDFEFKVGGVSQNADIRSALLL
;
A
#
# COMPACT_ATOMS: atom_id res chain seq x y z
N MET A 1 -25.36 3.41 22.73
CA MET A 1 -24.48 4.13 21.80
C MET A 1 -23.47 4.87 22.64
N ALA A 2 -22.38 4.20 23.02
CA ALA A 2 -21.30 4.83 23.75
C ALA A 2 -20.61 5.86 22.85
N GLU A 3 -20.11 6.90 23.48
CA GLU A 3 -19.61 8.15 22.93
C GLU A 3 -18.57 7.95 21.81
N LYS A 4 -18.87 8.45 20.60
CA LYS A 4 -17.91 8.58 19.48
C LYS A 4 -16.87 9.69 19.72
N THR A 5 -16.52 10.01 20.96
CA THR A 5 -15.64 11.13 21.32
C THR A 5 -14.21 10.70 21.61
N LEU A 6 -13.96 9.41 21.85
CA LEU A 6 -12.63 8.87 22.09
C LEU A 6 -11.91 8.51 20.76
N PRO A 7 -10.57 8.61 20.72
CA PRO A 7 -9.78 8.14 19.58
C PRO A 7 -10.02 6.66 19.24
N ARG A 8 -10.06 6.37 17.94
CA ARG A 8 -10.37 5.04 17.37
C ARG A 8 -9.45 4.72 16.20
N TYR A 9 -9.31 3.43 15.88
CA TYR A 9 -8.45 2.88 14.83
C TYR A 9 -6.97 3.29 14.97
N ILE A 10 -6.46 3.40 16.19
CA ILE A 10 -5.05 3.72 16.42
C ILE A 10 -4.21 2.48 16.16
N LEU A 11 -3.29 2.55 15.20
CA LEU A 11 -2.33 1.47 14.93
C LEU A 11 -1.46 1.22 16.17
N ARG A 12 -1.45 -0.02 16.68
CA ARG A 12 -0.63 -0.44 17.82
C ARG A 12 0.52 -1.35 17.40
N ASP A 13 0.33 -2.17 16.38
CA ASP A 13 1.35 -3.08 15.87
C ASP A 13 1.11 -3.41 14.39
N CYS A 14 2.16 -3.82 13.68
CA CYS A 14 2.08 -4.23 12.29
C CYS A 14 3.05 -5.36 11.94
N MET A 15 2.75 -6.09 10.86
CA MET A 15 3.55 -7.23 10.40
C MET A 15 3.58 -7.28 8.87
N LEU A 16 4.67 -7.78 8.31
CA LEU A 16 4.89 -8.03 6.88
C LEU A 16 5.21 -9.51 6.63
N TRP A 17 4.44 -10.18 5.77
CA TRP A 17 4.85 -11.42 5.13
C TRP A 17 5.33 -11.12 3.71
N ALA A 18 6.55 -11.53 3.39
CA ALA A 18 7.14 -11.39 2.06
C ALA A 18 7.28 -12.78 1.43
N ASP A 19 6.62 -13.01 0.29
CA ASP A 19 6.55 -14.32 -0.37
C ASP A 19 6.13 -15.47 0.57
N ARG A 20 5.11 -15.23 1.40
CA ARG A 20 4.59 -16.15 2.43
C ARG A 20 5.54 -16.44 3.60
N GLU A 21 6.71 -15.82 3.65
CA GLU A 21 7.61 -15.89 4.80
C GLU A 21 7.37 -14.73 5.77
N SER A 22 7.35 -15.04 7.07
CA SER A 22 7.08 -14.07 8.13
C SER A 22 8.32 -13.25 8.46
N GLN A 23 8.22 -11.93 8.44
CA GLN A 23 9.28 -11.00 8.83
C GLN A 23 9.21 -10.57 10.30
N LEU A 24 8.69 -11.46 11.16
CA LEU A 24 8.51 -11.22 12.59
C LEU A 24 9.86 -10.91 13.26
N GLY A 25 9.95 -9.77 13.92
CA GLY A 25 11.17 -9.29 14.59
C GLY A 25 12.27 -8.80 13.64
N GLN A 26 12.03 -8.83 12.33
CA GLN A 26 12.97 -8.35 11.31
C GLN A 26 12.50 -7.04 10.66
N ILE A 27 11.20 -6.79 10.61
CA ILE A 27 10.62 -5.58 10.04
C ILE A 27 10.71 -4.39 11.01
N GLY A 28 11.15 -3.22 10.50
CA GLY A 28 11.27 -2.00 11.30
C GLY A 28 10.18 -0.97 10.97
N GLU A 29 10.01 -0.64 9.69
CA GLU A 29 9.07 0.37 9.22
C GLU A 29 8.36 -0.12 7.96
N ILE A 30 7.05 0.08 7.88
CA ILE A 30 6.24 -0.26 6.70
C ILE A 30 5.54 1.01 6.22
N THR A 31 5.69 1.33 4.94
CA THR A 31 4.96 2.39 4.25
C THR A 31 3.92 1.75 3.32
N PRO A 32 2.63 1.82 3.67
CA PRO A 32 1.59 1.18 2.87
C PRO A 32 1.40 1.88 1.52
N PRO A 33 0.85 1.18 0.50
CA PRO A 33 0.51 1.82 -0.77
C PRO A 33 -0.57 2.88 -0.59
N VAL A 34 -0.37 4.05 -1.20
CA VAL A 34 -1.34 5.15 -1.16
C VAL A 34 -1.83 5.42 -2.59
N PRO A 35 -3.11 5.15 -2.91
CA PRO A 35 -3.70 5.55 -4.19
C PRO A 35 -3.72 7.07 -4.33
N GLU A 36 -2.83 7.60 -5.17
CA GLU A 36 -2.79 9.01 -5.50
C GLU A 36 -3.43 9.27 -6.87
N ALA A 37 -4.40 10.17 -6.92
CA ALA A 37 -5.01 10.56 -8.17
C ALA A 37 -4.05 11.41 -9.01
N LYS A 38 -3.89 11.03 -10.29
CA LYS A 38 -3.20 11.84 -11.28
C LYS A 38 -4.05 13.06 -11.60
N ARG A 39 -3.52 14.25 -11.33
CA ARG A 39 -4.24 15.53 -11.48
C ARG A 39 -3.56 16.43 -12.48
N GLU A 40 -4.36 17.04 -13.35
CA GLU A 40 -3.89 18.07 -14.29
C GLU A 40 -4.71 19.35 -14.09
N GLY A 41 -4.01 20.48 -14.04
CA GLY A 41 -4.65 21.79 -13.98
C GLY A 41 -5.26 22.14 -15.33
N MET A 42 -6.59 22.31 -15.38
CA MET A 42 -7.28 22.74 -16.58
C MET A 42 -7.91 24.11 -16.37
N ARG A 43 -7.64 25.04 -17.29
CA ARG A 43 -8.27 26.38 -17.32
C ARG A 43 -8.65 26.75 -18.75
N ASN A 44 -9.96 26.70 -19.02
CA ASN A 44 -10.54 26.97 -20.33
C ASN A 44 -11.26 28.33 -20.37
N ALA A 45 -11.84 28.66 -21.54
CA ALA A 45 -12.55 29.91 -21.78
C ALA A 45 -13.62 30.18 -20.70
N GLY A 46 -13.60 31.39 -20.15
CA GLY A 46 -14.53 31.81 -19.09
C GLY A 46 -14.14 31.35 -17.66
N MET A 47 -13.07 30.57 -17.47
CA MET A 47 -12.63 30.15 -16.14
C MET A 47 -11.73 31.21 -15.47
N ILE A 48 -12.10 31.62 -14.26
CA ILE A 48 -11.32 32.59 -13.47
C ILE A 48 -10.12 31.97 -12.74
N LYS A 49 -10.12 30.65 -12.51
CA LYS A 49 -8.99 29.90 -11.92
C LYS A 49 -8.91 28.49 -12.48
N GLU A 50 -7.76 27.86 -12.33
CA GLU A 50 -7.55 26.46 -12.74
C GLU A 50 -8.33 25.51 -11.83
N ARG A 51 -8.80 24.40 -12.40
CA ARG A 51 -9.38 23.28 -11.66
C ARG A 51 -8.54 22.04 -11.93
N ASN A 52 -8.23 21.29 -10.87
CA ASN A 52 -7.57 19.99 -10.99
C ASN A 52 -8.57 18.94 -11.49
N VAL A 53 -8.35 18.46 -12.70
CA VAL A 53 -9.09 17.35 -13.31
C VAL A 53 -8.38 16.04 -12.95
N HIS A 54 -9.15 15.02 -12.60
CA HIS A 54 -8.63 13.70 -12.23
C HIS A 54 -8.54 12.85 -13.50
N LEU A 55 -7.37 12.31 -13.80
CA LEU A 55 -7.05 11.57 -15.03
C LEU A 55 -6.62 10.13 -14.74
N GLY A 56 -7.20 9.52 -13.71
CA GLY A 56 -6.80 8.21 -13.19
C GLY A 56 -5.88 8.31 -11.99
N TYR A 57 -5.01 7.32 -11.83
CA TYR A 57 -4.13 7.17 -10.67
C TYR A 57 -2.67 7.07 -11.08
N ASN A 58 -1.78 7.48 -10.17
CA ASN A 58 -0.35 7.27 -10.30
C ASN A 58 -0.01 5.79 -10.03
N ALA A 59 1.19 5.37 -10.43
CA ALA A 59 1.71 4.05 -10.06
C ALA A 59 1.76 3.93 -8.53
N LEU A 60 1.29 2.79 -8.03
CA LEU A 60 1.32 2.48 -6.61
C LEU A 60 2.71 1.97 -6.20
N GLU A 61 3.24 2.53 -5.13
CA GLU A 61 4.49 2.08 -4.53
C GLU A 61 4.23 1.59 -3.10
N PHE A 62 4.89 0.48 -2.75
CA PHE A 62 4.95 -0.07 -1.40
C PHE A 62 6.42 -0.07 -0.96
N SER A 63 6.72 0.42 0.23
CA SER A 63 8.08 0.39 0.75
C SER A 63 8.15 -0.09 2.19
N PHE A 64 9.27 -0.69 2.55
CA PHE A 64 9.52 -1.16 3.91
C PHE A 64 11.01 -1.12 4.24
N LYS A 65 11.34 -1.03 5.53
CA LYS A 65 12.72 -0.96 6.02
C LYS A 65 13.02 -2.07 7.01
N MET A 66 14.20 -2.65 6.89
CA MET A 66 14.68 -3.69 7.81
C MET A 66 16.10 -3.38 8.28
N PRO A 67 16.41 -3.55 9.57
CA PRO A 67 17.79 -3.47 10.05
C PRO A 67 18.66 -4.64 9.57
N GLY A 68 18.05 -5.81 9.41
CA GLY A 68 18.71 -6.99 8.86
C GLY A 68 18.83 -6.94 7.34
N LEU A 69 19.95 -7.43 6.82
CA LEU A 69 20.13 -7.71 5.40
C LEU A 69 19.70 -9.17 5.15
N ASP A 70 18.41 -9.38 4.88
CA ASP A 70 17.86 -10.73 4.71
C ASP A 70 18.09 -11.27 3.28
N PRO A 71 18.83 -12.39 3.11
CA PRO A 71 19.01 -13.02 1.80
C PRO A 71 17.70 -13.46 1.14
N GLN A 72 16.65 -13.77 1.91
CA GLN A 72 15.35 -14.13 1.34
C GLN A 72 14.72 -12.95 0.62
N ILE A 73 14.66 -11.78 1.26
CA ILE A 73 14.15 -10.55 0.66
C ILE A 73 14.97 -10.15 -0.57
N LEU A 74 16.30 -10.22 -0.47
CA LEU A 74 17.18 -9.90 -1.60
C LEU A 74 16.96 -10.79 -2.82
N LYS A 75 16.60 -12.07 -2.62
CA LYS A 75 16.28 -12.99 -3.73
C LYS A 75 14.97 -12.66 -4.46
N LEU A 76 14.12 -11.81 -3.87
CA LEU A 76 12.90 -11.33 -4.52
C LEU A 76 13.18 -10.22 -5.55
N PHE A 77 14.41 -9.68 -5.58
CA PHE A 77 14.83 -8.68 -6.56
C PHE A 77 15.30 -9.33 -7.87
N GLY A 78 15.01 -8.67 -9.00
CA GLY A 78 15.51 -9.08 -10.31
C GLY A 78 14.86 -10.34 -10.88
N LEU A 79 13.66 -10.69 -10.39
CA LEU A 79 12.88 -11.79 -10.94
C LEU A 79 12.52 -11.54 -12.41
N LYS A 80 12.28 -12.63 -13.15
CA LYS A 80 11.94 -12.55 -14.59
C LYS A 80 10.66 -11.72 -14.78
N PRO A 81 10.55 -10.97 -15.90
CA PRO A 81 9.29 -10.32 -16.26
C PRO A 81 8.12 -11.31 -16.25
N GLY A 82 7.01 -10.90 -15.63
CA GLY A 82 5.81 -11.74 -15.46
C GLY A 82 5.77 -12.55 -14.16
N THR A 83 6.82 -12.52 -13.34
CA THR A 83 6.79 -13.01 -11.96
C THR A 83 6.50 -11.87 -11.02
N ASP A 84 5.43 -12.00 -10.23
CA ASP A 84 5.09 -11.07 -9.17
C ASP A 84 5.20 -11.76 -7.80
N THR A 85 5.65 -11.01 -6.82
CA THR A 85 5.81 -11.46 -5.45
C THR A 85 4.59 -11.03 -4.62
N PRO A 86 3.97 -11.95 -3.86
CA PRO A 86 2.92 -11.60 -2.92
C PRO A 86 3.53 -11.02 -1.63
N PHE A 87 2.97 -9.89 -1.19
CA PHE A 87 3.23 -9.29 0.10
C PHE A 87 1.92 -9.18 0.87
N LEU A 88 1.95 -9.51 2.16
CA LEU A 88 0.82 -9.31 3.06
C LEU A 88 1.28 -8.39 4.17
N VAL A 89 0.56 -7.30 4.41
CA VAL A 89 0.78 -6.44 5.57
C VAL A 89 -0.44 -6.52 6.46
N THR A 90 -0.25 -6.71 7.76
CA THR A 90 -1.34 -6.63 8.74
C THR A 90 -1.06 -5.53 9.74
N GLY A 91 -2.10 -4.79 10.13
CA GLY A 91 -2.08 -3.84 11.23
C GLY A 91 -3.10 -4.20 12.29
N ALA A 92 -2.70 -4.16 13.56
CA ALA A 92 -3.61 -4.22 14.70
C ALA A 92 -3.94 -2.81 15.14
N HIS A 93 -5.20 -2.41 14.97
CA HIS A 93 -5.71 -1.12 15.40
C HIS A 93 -6.54 -1.29 16.67
N VAL A 94 -6.39 -0.39 17.64
CA VAL A 94 -7.11 -0.48 18.92
C VAL A 94 -7.70 0.87 19.28
N ASP A 95 -9.00 0.85 19.55
CA ASP A 95 -9.75 2.00 20.07
C ASP A 95 -9.41 2.21 21.55
N GLU A 96 -9.58 3.43 22.05
CA GLU A 96 -9.36 3.71 23.49
C GLU A 96 -10.38 2.99 24.40
N ASP A 97 -11.47 2.46 23.85
CA ASP A 97 -12.42 1.59 24.57
C ASP A 97 -11.98 0.12 24.64
N GLY A 98 -10.85 -0.23 24.01
CA GLY A 98 -10.28 -1.58 23.96
C GLY A 98 -10.76 -2.43 22.78
N THR A 99 -11.66 -1.93 21.93
CA THR A 99 -12.07 -2.62 20.71
C THR A 99 -10.88 -2.75 19.76
N THR A 100 -10.62 -3.98 19.30
CA THR A 100 -9.53 -4.27 18.37
C THR A 100 -10.08 -4.46 16.96
N HIS A 101 -9.43 -3.79 16.01
CA HIS A 101 -9.72 -3.82 14.60
C HIS A 101 -8.54 -4.38 13.82
N SER A 102 -8.82 -5.24 12.84
CA SER A 102 -7.81 -5.82 11.96
C SER A 102 -7.74 -5.04 10.66
N ALA A 103 -6.54 -4.63 10.24
CA ALA A 103 -6.30 -4.11 8.89
C ALA A 103 -5.42 -5.11 8.14
N VAL A 104 -5.85 -5.53 6.94
CA VAL A 104 -5.14 -6.50 6.11
C VAL A 104 -4.94 -5.91 4.73
N MET A 105 -3.68 -5.76 4.32
CA MET A 105 -3.30 -5.30 3.00
C MET A 105 -2.69 -6.45 2.21
N SER A 106 -3.37 -6.89 1.16
CA SER A 106 -2.86 -7.87 0.21
C SER A 106 -2.27 -7.14 -0.98
N ILE A 107 -0.96 -7.30 -1.18
CA ILE A 107 -0.18 -6.61 -2.19
C ILE A 107 0.43 -7.65 -3.12
N ARG A 108 0.44 -7.37 -4.41
CA ARG A 108 1.22 -8.14 -5.39
C ARG A 108 2.02 -7.17 -6.22
N GLY A 109 3.32 -7.42 -6.32
CA GLY A 109 4.21 -6.47 -6.94
C GLY A 109 5.60 -7.01 -7.20
N LYS A 110 6.48 -6.12 -7.64
CA LYS A 110 7.89 -6.43 -7.94
C LYS A 110 8.80 -5.58 -7.08
N LEU A 111 9.67 -6.23 -6.32
CA LEU A 111 10.74 -5.55 -5.61
C LEU A 111 11.69 -4.95 -6.66
N TYR A 112 11.83 -3.62 -6.69
CA TYR A 112 12.63 -2.91 -7.69
C TYR A 112 13.84 -2.20 -7.09
N LYS A 113 13.83 -1.94 -5.78
CA LYS A 113 14.93 -1.26 -5.10
C LYS A 113 15.27 -1.97 -3.77
N PRO A 114 16.23 -2.90 -3.76
CA PRO A 114 16.90 -3.33 -2.54
C PRO A 114 18.12 -2.44 -2.28
N ASP A 115 18.00 -1.51 -1.34
CA ASP A 115 19.06 -0.58 -0.96
C ASP A 115 19.63 -0.97 0.42
N PRO A 116 20.86 -1.52 0.49
CA PRO A 116 21.46 -1.94 1.75
C PRO A 116 21.99 -0.75 2.59
N GLY A 117 21.70 0.48 2.18
CA GLY A 117 22.07 1.69 2.91
C GLY A 117 23.59 1.84 3.07
N THR A 118 24.02 2.35 4.22
CA THR A 118 25.43 2.54 4.57
C THR A 118 25.85 1.62 5.70
N TRP A 119 26.97 0.92 5.54
CA TRP A 119 27.48 0.00 6.55
C TRP A 119 28.45 0.73 7.49
N LYS A 120 28.02 0.98 8.72
CA LYS A 120 28.84 1.59 9.78
C LYS A 120 28.80 0.70 11.02
N GLY A 121 29.96 0.41 11.58
CA GLY A 121 30.04 -0.33 12.84
C GLY A 121 29.51 0.52 14.00
N GLY A 122 28.62 -0.05 14.82
CA GLY A 122 28.05 0.60 16.00
C GLY A 122 26.68 1.24 15.80
N ASP A 123 26.23 1.42 14.56
CA ASP A 123 24.90 1.95 14.22
C ASP A 123 23.96 0.81 13.80
N LEU A 124 22.66 0.98 14.06
CA LEU A 124 21.64 0.10 13.47
C LEU A 124 21.51 0.42 11.99
N ALA A 125 21.74 -0.57 11.13
CA ALA A 125 21.53 -0.41 9.70
C ALA A 125 20.04 -0.15 9.39
N ALA A 126 19.77 0.53 8.28
CA ALA A 126 18.45 0.67 7.71
C ALA A 126 18.56 0.30 6.23
N ASN A 127 18.06 -0.88 5.88
CA ASN A 127 17.99 -1.34 4.49
C ASN A 127 16.60 -0.98 3.97
N ASP A 128 16.55 -0.17 2.91
CA ASP A 128 15.32 0.30 2.28
C ASP A 128 14.93 -0.64 1.14
N TYR A 129 13.67 -1.06 1.12
CA TYR A 129 13.09 -1.90 0.08
C TYR A 129 11.87 -1.21 -0.52
N ALA A 130 11.84 -1.07 -1.85
CA ALA A 130 10.68 -0.54 -2.58
C ALA A 130 10.15 -1.51 -3.63
N VAL A 131 8.83 -1.59 -3.72
CA VAL A 131 8.06 -2.54 -4.49
C VAL A 131 7.07 -1.78 -5.38
N ASP A 132 7.11 -2.07 -6.67
CA ASP A 132 6.10 -1.63 -7.64
C ASP A 132 4.85 -2.48 -7.45
N VAL A 133 3.72 -1.85 -7.16
CA VAL A 133 2.48 -2.56 -6.81
C VAL A 133 1.59 -2.68 -8.05
N ASN A 134 1.33 -3.92 -8.47
CA ASN A 134 0.44 -4.26 -9.58
C ASN A 134 -1.00 -4.54 -9.11
N TYR A 135 -1.15 -5.04 -7.88
CA TYR A 135 -2.45 -5.28 -7.28
C TYR A 135 -2.40 -4.95 -5.79
N TYR A 136 -3.42 -4.24 -5.33
CA TYR A 136 -3.56 -3.80 -3.95
C TYR A 136 -4.98 -4.03 -3.47
N LYS A 137 -5.13 -4.67 -2.31
CA LYS A 137 -6.40 -4.79 -1.59
C LYS A 137 -6.19 -4.42 -0.14
N LEU A 138 -7.04 -3.55 0.40
CA LEU A 138 -7.13 -3.21 1.82
C LEU A 138 -8.48 -3.66 2.37
N GLU A 139 -8.44 -4.46 3.43
CA GLU A 139 -9.59 -4.89 4.20
C GLU A 139 -9.44 -4.43 5.65
N ILE A 140 -10.52 -3.91 6.24
CA ILE A 140 -10.59 -3.58 7.67
C ILE A 140 -11.76 -4.35 8.27
N ASP A 141 -11.48 -5.19 9.28
CA ASP A 141 -12.44 -6.13 9.89
C ASP A 141 -13.18 -7.01 8.87
N GLY A 142 -12.46 -7.41 7.81
CA GLY A 142 -13.01 -8.20 6.72
C GLY A 142 -13.90 -7.41 5.74
N ALA A 143 -14.11 -6.11 5.96
CA ALA A 143 -14.77 -5.25 4.99
C ALA A 143 -13.75 -4.73 3.97
N GLU A 144 -14.05 -4.91 2.69
CA GLU A 144 -13.23 -4.38 1.60
C GLU A 144 -13.32 -2.85 1.57
N ILE A 145 -12.19 -2.19 1.80
CA ILE A 145 -12.10 -0.72 1.79
C ILE A 145 -11.61 -0.25 0.42
N TYR A 146 -10.49 -0.81 -0.04
CA TYR A 146 -9.90 -0.51 -1.33
C TYR A 146 -9.52 -1.80 -2.05
N GLU A 147 -9.78 -1.85 -3.35
CA GLU A 147 -9.24 -2.85 -4.27
C GLU A 147 -8.81 -2.12 -5.54
N MET A 148 -7.56 -2.30 -5.95
CA MET A 148 -6.98 -1.62 -7.10
C MET A 148 -6.10 -2.57 -7.91
N ASP A 149 -6.31 -2.56 -9.23
CA ASP A 149 -5.40 -3.12 -10.23
C ASP A 149 -5.17 -2.10 -11.36
N ASP A 150 -4.56 -2.54 -12.46
CA ASP A 150 -4.27 -1.71 -13.63
C ASP A 150 -5.53 -1.13 -14.32
N PHE A 151 -6.71 -1.70 -14.09
CA PHE A 151 -7.92 -1.45 -14.88
C PHE A 151 -9.12 -1.00 -14.05
N GLU A 152 -9.17 -1.32 -12.77
CA GLU A 152 -10.31 -1.07 -11.89
C GLU A 152 -9.85 -0.57 -10.53
N PHE A 153 -10.62 0.38 -10.00
CA PHE A 153 -10.48 0.82 -8.62
C PHE A 153 -11.85 0.74 -7.94
N LYS A 154 -11.93 -0.05 -6.87
CA LYS A 154 -13.12 -0.19 -6.04
C LYS A 154 -12.90 0.43 -4.67
N VAL A 155 -13.93 1.11 -4.19
CA VAL A 155 -13.98 1.71 -2.86
C VAL A 155 -15.22 1.19 -2.16
N GLY A 156 -15.07 0.52 -1.02
CA GLY A 156 -16.19 -0.11 -0.32
C GLY A 156 -16.91 -1.16 -1.16
N GLY A 157 -16.18 -1.87 -2.03
CA GLY A 157 -16.73 -2.83 -2.99
C GLY A 157 -17.43 -2.22 -4.21
N VAL A 158 -17.47 -0.89 -4.34
CA VAL A 158 -18.10 -0.20 -5.49
C VAL A 158 -17.03 0.29 -6.46
N SER A 159 -17.13 -0.15 -7.71
CA SER A 159 -16.26 0.30 -8.81
C SER A 159 -16.45 1.78 -9.12
N GLN A 160 -15.34 2.51 -9.17
CA GLN A 160 -15.33 3.96 -9.39
C GLN A 160 -15.25 4.34 -10.89
N ASN A 161 -14.93 3.37 -11.75
CA ASN A 161 -14.78 3.57 -13.19
C ASN A 161 -15.63 2.59 -14.03
N ALA A 162 -16.62 1.93 -13.44
CA ALA A 162 -17.51 1.00 -14.14
C ALA A 162 -18.20 1.63 -15.36
N ASP A 163 -18.70 2.86 -15.26
CA ASP A 163 -19.37 3.54 -16.37
C ASP A 163 -18.39 3.82 -17.53
N ILE A 164 -17.14 4.18 -17.21
CA ILE A 164 -16.09 4.40 -18.21
C ILE A 164 -15.75 3.10 -18.91
N ARG A 165 -15.58 2.00 -18.14
CA ARG A 165 -15.33 0.67 -18.69
C ARG A 165 -16.47 0.21 -19.60
N SER A 166 -17.71 0.39 -19.16
CA SER A 166 -18.91 0.09 -19.95
C SER A 166 -18.97 0.89 -21.26
N ALA A 167 -18.61 2.18 -21.22
CA ALA A 167 -18.51 3.02 -22.42
C ALA A 167 -17.42 2.54 -23.40
N LEU A 168 -16.41 1.82 -22.90
CA LEU A 168 -15.37 1.17 -23.71
C LEU A 168 -15.71 -0.28 -24.09
N LEU A 169 -16.90 -0.77 -23.73
CA LEU A 169 -17.36 -2.15 -23.96
C LEU A 169 -16.48 -3.21 -23.26
N LEU A 170 -15.96 -2.87 -22.07
CA LEU A 170 -15.14 -3.72 -21.19
C LEU A 170 -15.92 -4.30 -20.00
#